data_AF-F2SN65-F1
#
_entry.id   AF-F2SN65-F1
#
_cell.length_a   1.000
_cell.length_b   1.000
_cell.length_c   1.000
_cell.angle_alpha   90.00
_cell.angle_beta   90.00
_cell.angle_gamma   90.00
#
_symmetry.space_group_name_H-M   'P 1'
#
loop_
_entity.id
_entity.type
_entity.pdbx_description
1 polymer ?
#
loop_
_entity_poly.entity_id
_entity_poly.type
_entity_poly.pdbx_seq_one_letter_code
_entity_poly.pdbx_strand_id
1 'polypeptide(L)'
;MDKVLRLAKPVLCRAAKKLTGVTMDRGGTVFPEKQKQTSQVRSSLDFDGEVTIDGIVYNKFQVQPYAGRIPSSISSWRERNGGTHAVMGSMYVKKGGDELDVSDAWDKFVDEFKQQGK
;
A
#
# COMPACT_ATOMS: atom_id res chain seq x y z
N MET A 1 10.43 11.38 1.07
CA MET A 1 9.47 10.28 0.84
C MET A 1 8.12 10.78 0.33
N ASP A 2 7.67 11.97 0.75
CA ASP A 2 6.33 12.51 0.45
C ASP A 2 5.97 12.57 -1.02
N LYS A 3 6.91 12.96 -1.89
CA LYS A 3 6.67 13.00 -3.34
C LYS A 3 6.29 11.64 -3.90
N VAL A 4 6.91 10.56 -3.41
CA VAL A 4 6.63 9.19 -3.87
C VAL A 4 5.24 8.77 -3.39
N LEU A 5 4.94 9.01 -2.11
CA LEU A 5 3.62 8.69 -1.54
C LEU A 5 2.49 9.45 -2.23
N ARG A 6 2.73 10.72 -2.59
CA ARG A 6 1.78 11.54 -3.36
C ARG A 6 1.54 11.00 -4.78
N LEU A 7 2.58 10.52 -5.45
CA LEU A 7 2.48 9.96 -6.80
C LEU A 7 1.83 8.58 -6.83
N ALA A 8 1.88 7.84 -5.72
CA ALA A 8 1.25 6.52 -5.61
C ALA A 8 -0.29 6.60 -5.65
N LYS A 9 -0.88 7.59 -4.97
CA LYS A 9 -2.33 7.76 -4.83
C LYS A 9 -3.13 7.64 -6.14
N PRO A 10 -2.89 8.45 -7.19
CA PRO A 10 -3.66 8.35 -8.44
C PRO A 10 -3.43 7.04 -9.20
N VAL A 11 -2.35 6.30 -8.91
CA VAL A 11 -2.12 4.98 -9.50
C VAL A 11 -2.94 3.93 -8.76
N LEU A 12 -3.03 4.02 -7.44
CA LEU A 12 -3.83 3.12 -6.61
C LEU A 12 -5.33 3.31 -6.84
N CYS A 13 -5.83 4.55 -6.95
CA CYS A 13 -7.24 4.81 -7.29
C CYS A 13 -7.62 4.17 -8.64
N ARG A 14 -6.75 4.26 -9.67
CA ARG A 14 -6.98 3.57 -10.96
C ARG A 14 -6.96 2.05 -10.85
N ALA A 15 -6.40 1.49 -9.78
CA ALA A 15 -6.39 0.08 -9.47
C ALA A 15 -7.48 -0.32 -8.46
N ALA A 16 -8.45 0.56 -8.15
CA ALA A 16 -9.38 0.35 -7.03
C ALA A 16 -10.12 -0.98 -7.08
N LYS A 17 -10.61 -1.39 -8.26
CA LYS A 17 -11.29 -2.69 -8.45
C LYS A 17 -10.48 -3.87 -7.93
N LYS A 18 -9.15 -3.82 -8.02
CA LYS A 18 -8.26 -4.88 -7.51
C LYS A 18 -8.11 -4.84 -6.00
N LEU A 19 -8.07 -3.63 -5.44
CA LEU A 19 -7.89 -3.40 -4.01
C LEU A 19 -9.18 -3.63 -3.22
N THR A 20 -10.35 -3.44 -3.86
CA THR A 20 -11.67 -3.63 -3.24
C THR A 20 -12.22 -5.04 -3.47
N GLY A 21 -11.82 -5.72 -4.55
CA GLY A 21 -12.22 -7.08 -4.91
C GLY A 21 -11.03 -8.05 -4.96
N VAL A 22 -10.28 -8.17 -3.87
CA VAL A 22 -9.11 -9.06 -3.80
C VAL A 22 -9.54 -10.52 -3.92
N THR A 23 -8.87 -11.27 -4.79
CA THR A 23 -9.05 -12.73 -4.95
C THR A 23 -7.79 -13.52 -4.61
N MET A 24 -6.71 -12.83 -4.19
CA MET A 24 -5.45 -13.48 -3.82
C MET A 24 -5.51 -14.03 -2.40
N ASP A 25 -4.74 -15.08 -2.16
CA ASP A 25 -4.48 -15.57 -0.80
C ASP A 25 -3.62 -14.58 0.00
N ARG A 26 -3.68 -14.72 1.32
CA ARG A 26 -2.87 -13.94 2.25
C ARG A 26 -1.37 -14.09 1.94
N GLY A 27 -0.65 -12.97 1.94
CA GLY A 27 0.76 -12.86 1.55
C GLY A 27 0.98 -12.60 0.07
N GLY A 28 -0.06 -12.61 -0.76
CA GLY A 28 0.04 -12.30 -2.19
C GLY A 28 0.18 -10.81 -2.47
N THR A 29 1.11 -10.43 -3.35
CA THR A 29 1.24 -9.05 -3.84
C THR A 29 0.12 -8.70 -4.81
N VAL A 30 -0.81 -7.86 -4.36
CA VAL A 30 -1.95 -7.40 -5.18
C VAL A 30 -1.56 -6.24 -6.09
N PHE A 31 -0.61 -5.41 -5.66
CA PHE A 31 -0.14 -4.27 -6.44
C PHE A 31 1.32 -3.95 -6.11
N PRO A 32 2.15 -3.48 -7.06
CA PRO A 32 1.92 -3.34 -8.51
C PRO A 32 2.09 -4.65 -9.27
N GLU A 33 1.31 -4.84 -10.34
CA GLU A 33 1.45 -6.00 -11.23
C GLU A 33 2.32 -5.71 -12.46
N LYS A 34 2.36 -4.45 -12.91
CA LYS A 34 3.09 -4.04 -14.12
C LYS A 34 4.28 -3.16 -13.77
N GLN A 35 5.38 -3.33 -14.49
CA GLN A 35 6.62 -2.57 -14.30
C GLN A 35 6.43 -1.03 -14.36
N LYS A 36 5.48 -0.54 -15.17
CA LYS A 36 5.12 0.88 -15.25
C LYS A 36 4.49 1.42 -13.96
N GLN A 37 3.72 0.59 -13.26
CA GLN A 37 3.10 0.94 -11.98
C GLN A 37 4.15 0.96 -10.87
N THR A 38 5.04 -0.03 -10.88
CA THR A 38 6.20 -0.12 -10.00
C THR A 38 7.02 1.15 -9.96
N SER A 39 7.25 1.76 -11.13
CA SER A 39 8.06 2.98 -11.25
C SER A 39 7.40 4.21 -10.61
N GLN A 40 6.08 4.22 -10.46
CA GLN A 40 5.31 5.33 -9.92
C GLN A 40 5.04 5.14 -8.42
N VAL A 41 4.67 3.93 -7.99
CA VAL A 41 4.26 3.66 -6.60
C VAL A 41 5.46 3.40 -5.70
N ARG A 42 6.49 2.69 -6.19
CA ARG A 42 7.72 2.32 -5.42
C ARG A 42 7.46 1.62 -4.07
N SER A 43 6.24 1.14 -3.86
CA SER A 43 5.81 0.29 -2.75
C SER A 43 5.00 -0.88 -3.31
N SER A 44 5.01 -2.03 -2.65
CA SER A 44 4.08 -3.13 -2.86
C SER A 44 2.97 -3.10 -1.81
N LEU A 45 1.80 -3.58 -2.22
CA LEU A 45 0.63 -3.82 -1.37
C LEU A 45 0.37 -5.31 -1.37
N ASP A 46 0.76 -5.96 -0.29
CA ASP A 46 0.59 -7.39 -0.10
C ASP A 46 -0.66 -7.62 0.73
N PHE A 47 -1.56 -8.48 0.25
CA PHE A 47 -2.82 -8.75 0.93
C PHE A 47 -2.58 -9.51 2.23
N ASP A 48 -3.07 -8.98 3.35
CA ASP A 48 -2.92 -9.55 4.69
C ASP A 48 -4.24 -10.14 5.21
N GLY A 49 -5.22 -10.36 4.33
CA GLY A 49 -6.53 -10.90 4.65
C GLY A 49 -7.61 -9.85 4.85
N GLU A 50 -8.79 -10.32 5.23
CA GLU A 50 -9.95 -9.46 5.52
C GLU A 50 -10.06 -9.22 7.02
N VAL A 51 -10.46 -8.00 7.38
CA VAL A 51 -10.74 -7.62 8.77
C VAL A 51 -12.08 -6.92 8.86
N THR A 52 -12.81 -7.15 9.94
CA THR A 52 -14.07 -6.45 10.23
C THR A 52 -13.82 -5.36 11.25
N ILE A 53 -14.12 -4.11 10.90
CA ILE A 53 -14.01 -2.93 11.77
C ILE A 53 -15.39 -2.27 11.79
N ASP A 54 -15.99 -2.12 12.96
CA ASP A 54 -17.32 -1.52 13.14
C ASP A 54 -18.41 -2.11 12.22
N GLY A 55 -18.36 -3.42 12.00
CA GLY A 55 -19.31 -4.15 11.14
C GLY A 55 -19.04 -4.04 9.63
N ILE A 56 -18.01 -3.31 9.21
CA ILE A 56 -17.61 -3.17 7.80
C ILE A 56 -16.40 -4.06 7.52
N VAL A 57 -16.43 -4.81 6.41
CA VAL A 57 -15.32 -5.66 5.97
C VAL A 57 -14.32 -4.83 5.15
N TYR A 58 -13.05 -4.90 5.53
CA TYR A 58 -11.93 -4.27 4.84
C TYR A 58 -10.94 -5.34 4.35
N ASN A 59 -10.43 -5.15 3.14
CA ASN A 59 -9.22 -5.79 2.66
C ASN A 59 -8.02 -5.09 3.31
N LYS A 60 -7.27 -5.83 4.12
CA LYS A 60 -6.05 -5.33 4.76
C LYS A 60 -4.86 -5.58 3.84
N PHE A 61 -4.00 -4.58 3.69
CA PHE A 61 -2.75 -4.68 2.96
C PHE A 61 -1.57 -4.28 3.82
N GLN A 62 -0.47 -5.02 3.73
CA GLN A 62 0.83 -4.56 4.18
C GLN A 62 1.47 -3.72 3.08
N VAL A 63 1.80 -2.47 3.40
CA VAL A 63 2.54 -1.60 2.49
C VAL A 63 4.03 -1.84 2.72
N GLN A 64 4.73 -2.38 1.73
CA GLN A 64 6.17 -2.65 1.80
C GLN A 64 6.93 -1.80 0.77
N PRO A 65 8.20 -1.44 1.00
CA PRO A 65 9.01 -0.77 -0.01
C PRO A 65 9.28 -1.74 -1.17
N TYR A 66 9.16 -1.26 -2.41
CA TYR A 66 9.37 -2.13 -3.57
C TYR A 66 10.79 -2.72 -3.58
N ALA A 67 10.92 -4.00 -3.91
CA ALA A 67 12.19 -4.73 -3.83
C ALA A 67 13.25 -4.26 -4.86
N GLY A 68 12.82 -3.80 -6.04
CA GLY A 68 13.72 -3.36 -7.11
C GLY A 68 14.21 -1.91 -6.97
N ARG A 69 14.47 -1.22 -8.09
CA ARG A 69 15.03 0.14 -8.06
C ARG A 69 14.07 1.10 -7.34
N ILE A 70 14.53 1.71 -6.26
CA ILE A 70 13.80 2.69 -5.45
C ILE A 70 14.66 3.94 -5.23
N PRO A 71 14.07 5.12 -4.99
CA PRO A 71 14.84 6.31 -4.61
C PRO A 71 15.66 6.08 -3.33
N SER A 72 16.81 6.73 -3.21
CA SER A 72 17.73 6.59 -2.06
C SER A 72 17.03 6.75 -0.71
N SER A 73 16.12 7.72 -0.58
CA SER A 73 15.34 7.91 0.65
C SER A 73 14.52 6.68 1.08
N ILE A 74 14.01 5.88 0.14
CA ILE A 74 13.28 4.64 0.46
C ILE A 74 14.26 3.50 0.71
N SER A 75 15.38 3.43 -0.02
CA SER A 75 16.43 2.43 0.25
C SER A 75 17.00 2.58 1.66
N SER A 76 17.35 3.81 2.06
CA SER A 76 17.88 4.09 3.40
C SER A 76 16.85 3.88 4.50
N TRP A 77 15.55 4.07 4.22
CA TRP A 77 14.52 3.65 5.17
C TRP A 77 14.46 2.13 5.26
N ARG A 78 14.38 1.44 4.12
CA ARG A 78 14.31 -0.03 4.03
C ARG A 78 15.46 -0.71 4.77
N GLU A 79 16.69 -0.27 4.53
CA GLU A 79 17.90 -0.82 5.17
C GLU A 79 17.88 -0.68 6.69
N ARG A 80 17.30 0.40 7.22
CA ARG A 80 17.18 0.63 8.67
C ARG A 80 16.00 -0.08 9.33
N ASN A 81 15.03 -0.58 8.55
CA ASN A 81 13.75 -1.07 9.04
C ASN A 81 13.48 -2.55 8.73
N GLY A 82 14.53 -3.34 8.46
CA GLY A 82 14.40 -4.81 8.26
C GLY A 82 14.42 -5.29 6.81
N GLY A 83 14.85 -4.45 5.86
CA GLY A 83 15.11 -4.88 4.48
C GLY A 83 13.86 -4.98 3.62
N THR A 84 13.90 -5.84 2.60
CA THR A 84 12.83 -5.93 1.56
C THR A 84 11.48 -6.40 2.07
N HIS A 85 11.42 -7.01 3.25
CA HIS A 85 10.19 -7.43 3.91
C HIS A 85 9.71 -6.45 4.99
N ALA A 86 10.36 -5.29 5.10
CA ALA A 86 9.96 -4.24 6.04
C ALA A 86 8.54 -3.75 5.71
N VAL A 87 7.64 -3.80 6.70
CA VAL A 87 6.29 -3.27 6.55
C VAL A 87 6.28 -1.80 6.98
N MET A 88 5.96 -0.91 6.04
CA MET A 88 5.80 0.53 6.29
C MET A 88 4.52 0.84 7.08
N GLY A 89 3.51 -0.02 6.96
CA GLY A 89 2.24 0.14 7.65
C GLY A 89 1.16 -0.76 7.06
N SER A 90 -0.04 -0.65 7.62
CA SER A 90 -1.23 -1.33 7.10
C SER A 90 -2.14 -0.34 6.39
N MET A 91 -2.76 -0.78 5.30
CA MET A 91 -3.79 -0.04 4.57
C MET A 91 -5.09 -0.85 4.59
N TYR A 92 -6.21 -0.19 4.91
CA TYR A 92 -7.52 -0.83 5.05
C TYR A 92 -8.47 -0.29 3.98
N VAL A 93 -8.74 -1.10 2.96
CA VAL A 93 -9.63 -0.72 1.85
C VAL A 93 -10.95 -1.42 2.02
N LYS A 94 -12.06 -0.68 1.95
CA LYS A 94 -13.39 -1.27 2.08
C LYS A 94 -13.61 -2.34 1.00
N LYS A 95 -14.02 -3.54 1.41
CA LYS A 95 -14.33 -4.63 0.48
C LYS A 95 -15.56 -4.26 -0.35
N GLY A 96 -15.47 -4.40 -1.67
CA GLY A 96 -16.51 -3.97 -2.61
C GLY A 96 -16.68 -2.45 -2.71
N GLY A 97 -15.74 -1.66 -2.16
CA GLY A 97 -15.72 -0.21 -2.28
C GLY A 97 -15.30 0.32 -3.65
N ASP A 98 -15.05 1.62 -3.71
CA ASP A 98 -14.71 2.36 -4.92
C ASP A 98 -13.35 3.08 -4.87
N GLU A 99 -13.12 4.02 -5.79
CA GLU A 99 -11.88 4.79 -5.85
C GLU A 99 -11.70 5.76 -4.66
N LEU A 100 -12.80 6.24 -4.08
CA LEU A 100 -12.77 7.11 -2.90
C LEU A 100 -12.35 6.32 -1.66
N ASP A 101 -12.89 5.11 -1.48
CA ASP A 101 -12.47 4.22 -0.38
C ASP A 101 -10.96 3.93 -0.43
N VAL A 102 -10.41 3.76 -1.64
CA VAL A 102 -8.96 3.55 -1.84
C VAL A 102 -8.16 4.82 -1.59
N SER A 103 -8.68 5.97 -2.03
CA SER A 103 -8.07 7.28 -1.77
C SER A 103 -7.94 7.54 -0.26
N ASP A 104 -9.03 7.32 0.47
CA ASP A 104 -9.10 7.57 1.92
C ASP A 104 -8.22 6.58 2.69
N ALA A 105 -8.19 5.31 2.27
CA ALA A 105 -7.31 4.30 2.85
C ALA A 105 -5.83 4.69 2.70
N TRP A 106 -5.44 5.22 1.53
CA TRP A 106 -4.08 5.68 1.29
C TRP A 106 -3.72 6.91 2.11
N ASP A 107 -4.61 7.89 2.22
CA ASP A 107 -4.37 9.09 3.02
C ASP A 107 -4.19 8.74 4.51
N LYS A 108 -5.05 7.87 5.05
CA LYS A 108 -4.91 7.35 6.42
C LYS A 108 -3.58 6.67 6.65
N PHE A 109 -3.17 5.78 5.73
CA PHE A 109 -1.86 5.15 5.79
C PHE A 109 -0.72 6.17 5.79
N VAL A 110 -0.77 7.18 4.92
CA VAL A 110 0.28 8.22 4.84
C VAL A 110 0.35 9.03 6.13
N ASP A 111 -0.78 9.37 6.72
CA ASP A 111 -0.84 10.11 7.98
C ASP A 111 -0.30 9.30 9.15
N GLU A 112 -0.66 8.01 9.25
CA GLU A 112 -0.10 7.09 10.26
C GLU A 112 1.40 6.89 10.08
N PHE A 113 1.86 6.67 8.85
CA PHE A 113 3.28 6.49 8.53
C PHE A 113 4.11 7.71 8.93
N LYS A 114 3.58 8.92 8.70
CA LYS A 114 4.24 10.17 9.12
C LYS A 114 4.28 10.35 10.64
N GLN A 115 3.29 9.84 11.36
CA GLN A 115 3.27 9.88 12.82
C GLN A 115 4.28 8.91 13.44
N GLN A 116 4.50 7.75 12.83
CA GLN A 116 5.52 6.78 13.25
C GLN A 116 6.96 7.27 13.02
N GLY A 117 7.15 8.23 12.11
CA GLY A 117 8.45 8.82 11.77
C GLY A 117 8.85 10.04 12.60
N LYS A 118 8.15 10.34 13.71
CA LYS A 118 8.54 11.37 14.69
C LYS A 118 9.35 10.77 15.84
#